data_AF-A0ABD0N8T1-F1
#
_entry.id   AF-A0ABD0N8T1-F1
#
_cell.length_a   1.000
_cell.length_b   1.000
_cell.length_c   1.000
_cell.angle_alpha   90.00
_cell.angle_beta   90.00
_cell.angle_gamma   90.00
#
_symmetry.space_group_name_H-M   'P 1'
#
loop_
_entity.id
_entity.type
_entity.pdbx_description
1 polymer ?
#
loop_
_entity_poly.entity_id
_entity_poly.type
_entity_poly.pdbx_seq_one_letter_code
_entity_poly.pdbx_strand_id
1 'polypeptide(L)'
;MGVQGFQEYLEKRCPGAAVPVDLLKLARTAGRQPPHHHHHHHHHPHHPSSLPPPPPPARILVDADSGLQRLYGGYQTDWVCGGEWNAMLGYLAALSQACLYQGGLELVVVFNGTLGKDRWPEWARRAQGQRQTAQLIVNHVGSKATPPPRAWFLPPACLSHCVRLAMFRFRVR
;
A
#
# COMPACT_ATOMS: atom_id res chain seq x y z
N MET A 1 -5.30 13.17 4.95
CA MET A 1 -4.66 14.44 4.53
C MET A 1 -3.14 14.33 4.55
N GLY A 2 -2.47 14.95 3.58
CA GLY A 2 -1.03 15.18 3.59
C GLY A 2 -0.72 16.67 3.75
N VAL A 3 0.53 17.01 4.03
CA VAL A 3 0.97 18.41 4.04
C VAL A 3 1.22 18.83 2.59
N GLN A 4 0.43 19.77 2.08
CA GLN A 4 0.53 20.23 0.69
C GLN A 4 1.92 20.79 0.41
N GLY A 5 2.54 20.35 -0.70
CA GLY A 5 3.87 20.79 -1.11
C GLY A 5 5.02 20.26 -0.24
N PHE A 6 4.77 19.38 0.73
CA PHE A 6 5.82 18.91 1.65
C PHE A 6 6.92 18.12 0.95
N GLN A 7 6.56 17.21 0.03
CA GLN A 7 7.56 16.47 -0.75
C GLN A 7 8.43 17.43 -1.58
N GLU A 8 7.81 18.36 -2.31
CA GLU A 8 8.52 19.34 -3.12
C GLU A 8 9.46 20.21 -2.26
N TYR A 9 9.00 20.60 -1.07
CA TYR A 9 9.82 21.34 -0.11
C TYR A 9 11.05 20.52 0.33
N LEU A 10 10.87 19.27 0.74
CA LEU A 10 11.98 18.40 1.17
C LEU A 10 13.00 18.22 0.04
N GLU A 11 12.54 17.93 -1.17
CA GLU A 11 13.42 17.72 -2.33
C GLU A 11 14.21 18.98 -2.72
N LYS A 12 13.59 20.17 -2.62
CA LYS A 12 14.22 21.44 -3.03
C LYS A 12 15.03 22.11 -1.92
N ARG A 13 14.66 21.93 -0.65
CA ARG A 13 15.17 22.72 0.49
C ARG A 13 15.91 21.90 1.53
N CYS A 14 15.82 20.56 1.49
CA CYS A 14 16.47 19.68 2.45
C CYS A 14 17.32 18.63 1.72
N PRO A 15 18.52 18.98 1.22
CA PRO A 15 19.41 18.04 0.56
C PRO A 15 19.69 16.82 1.44
N GLY A 16 19.53 15.62 0.88
CA GLY A 16 19.71 14.35 1.59
C GLY A 16 18.48 13.87 2.39
N ALA A 17 17.41 14.65 2.51
CA ALA A 17 16.18 14.20 3.17
C ALA A 17 15.36 13.20 2.33
N ALA A 18 15.57 13.18 1.01
CA ALA A 18 14.97 12.23 0.08
C ALA A 18 16.06 11.49 -0.68
N VAL A 19 15.95 10.16 -0.72
CA VAL A 19 16.85 9.28 -1.49
C VAL A 19 16.02 8.25 -2.25
N PRO A 20 16.37 7.94 -3.51
CA PRO A 20 15.74 6.83 -4.21
C PRO A 20 16.14 5.50 -3.57
N VAL A 21 15.17 4.63 -3.35
CA VAL A 21 15.38 3.32 -2.72
C VAL A 21 14.85 2.20 -3.60
N ASP A 22 15.67 1.17 -3.79
CA ASP A 22 15.24 -0.12 -4.30
C ASP A 22 14.85 -1.00 -3.10
N LEU A 23 13.54 -1.23 -2.95
CA LEU A 23 12.99 -1.94 -1.80
C LEU A 23 13.51 -3.38 -1.69
N LEU A 24 13.79 -4.05 -2.81
CA LEU A 24 14.32 -5.41 -2.79
C LEU A 24 15.78 -5.43 -2.35
N LYS A 25 16.57 -4.43 -2.76
CA LYS A 25 17.94 -4.26 -2.25
C LYS A 25 17.94 -3.94 -0.76
N LEU A 26 17.06 -3.04 -0.31
CA LEU A 26 16.95 -2.64 1.09
C LEU A 26 16.59 -3.84 1.99
N ALA A 27 15.65 -4.69 1.56
CA ALA A 27 15.25 -5.86 2.33
C ALA A 27 16.40 -6.87 2.49
N ARG A 28 17.21 -7.07 1.44
CA ARG A 28 18.39 -7.96 1.48
C ARG A 28 19.51 -7.45 2.39
N THR A 29 19.72 -6.13 2.49
CA THR A 29 20.73 -5.55 3.38
C THR A 29 20.27 -5.57 4.84
N ALA A 30 18.99 -5.31 5.11
CA ALA A 30 18.43 -5.36 6.45
C ALA A 30 18.56 -6.77 7.08
N GLY A 31 18.34 -7.84 6.32
CA GLY A 31 18.50 -9.22 6.80
C GLY A 31 19.94 -9.64 7.13
N ARG A 32 20.94 -8.79 6.86
CA ARG A 32 22.36 -9.04 7.17
C ARG A 32 22.87 -8.29 8.39
N GLN A 33 22.07 -7.38 8.97
CA GLN A 33 22.51 -6.68 10.18
C GLN A 33 22.43 -7.62 11.40
N PRO A 34 23.53 -7.82 12.14
CA PRO A 34 23.47 -8.57 13.38
C PRO A 34 22.56 -7.86 14.38
N PRO A 35 21.81 -8.59 15.21
CA PRO A 35 20.96 -7.97 16.22
C PRO A 35 21.81 -7.08 17.13
N HIS A 36 21.44 -5.81 17.25
CA HIS A 36 22.01 -4.92 18.27
C HIS A 36 21.69 -5.52 19.65
N HIS A 37 22.67 -6.20 20.24
CA HIS A 37 22.59 -6.72 21.60
C HIS A 37 22.23 -5.59 22.56
N HIS A 38 20.99 -5.56 23.04
CA HIS A 38 20.68 -4.92 24.31
C HIS A 38 21.43 -5.70 25.39
N HIS A 39 22.41 -5.04 26.01
CA HIS A 39 23.16 -5.56 27.14
C HIS A 39 22.18 -5.76 28.31
N HIS A 40 21.69 -6.98 28.48
CA HIS A 40 21.19 -7.45 29.78
C HIS A 40 22.21 -8.46 30.30
N HIS A 41 23.08 -7.98 31.20
CA HIS A 41 23.94 -8.82 32.01
C HIS A 41 23.09 -9.68 32.93
N HIS A 42 22.87 -10.95 32.58
CA HIS A 42 22.60 -12.00 33.55
C HIS A 42 23.50 -13.20 33.23
N HIS A 43 24.44 -13.46 34.13
CA HIS A 43 25.34 -14.61 34.11
C HIS A 43 24.54 -15.89 34.37
N HIS A 44 24.52 -16.83 33.42
CA HIS A 44 24.25 -18.25 33.68
C HIS A 44 25.14 -19.15 32.81
N PRO A 45 25.74 -20.24 33.34
CA PRO A 45 26.69 -21.06 32.59
C PRO A 45 26.01 -22.20 31.81
N HIS A 46 26.51 -22.41 30.59
CA HIS A 46 26.55 -23.66 29.80
C HIS A 46 25.23 -24.30 29.31
N HIS A 47 24.94 -24.08 28.01
CA HIS A 47 24.26 -25.05 27.14
C HIS A 47 24.97 -25.06 25.77
N PRO A 48 25.14 -26.22 25.08
CA PRO A 48 25.81 -26.28 23.80
C PRO A 48 24.89 -25.76 22.68
N SER A 49 25.36 -24.72 21.98
CA SER A 49 25.14 -24.48 20.55
C SER A 49 23.69 -24.54 20.03
N SER A 50 22.78 -23.70 20.55
CA SER A 50 21.63 -23.28 19.76
C SER A 50 22.08 -22.16 18.82
N LEU A 51 22.10 -22.41 17.51
CA LEU A 51 22.27 -21.34 16.51
C LEU A 51 21.27 -20.22 16.83
N PRO A 52 21.70 -18.94 16.84
CA PRO A 52 20.77 -17.84 17.07
C PRO A 52 19.65 -17.89 16.00
N PRO A 53 18.39 -17.59 16.38
CA PRO A 53 17.29 -17.57 15.43
C PRO A 53 17.61 -16.58 14.29
N PRO A 54 17.19 -16.88 13.06
CA PRO A 54 17.43 -15.98 11.94
C PRO A 54 16.80 -14.60 12.23
N PRO A 55 17.44 -13.51 11.78
CA PRO A 55 16.90 -12.17 11.98
C PRO A 55 15.52 -12.06 11.33
N PRO A 56 14.59 -11.28 11.92
CA PRO A 56 13.26 -11.11 11.36
C PRO A 56 13.34 -10.48 9.96
N PRO A 57 12.43 -10.82 9.04
CA PRO A 57 12.41 -10.22 7.71
C PRO A 57 12.15 -8.72 7.81
N ALA A 58 12.71 -7.96 6.86
CA ALA A 58 12.35 -6.56 6.69
C ALA A 58 10.85 -6.44 6.41
N ARG A 59 10.18 -5.45 7.00
CA ARG A 59 8.74 -5.25 6.84
C ARG A 59 8.46 -3.92 6.15
N ILE A 60 7.50 -3.91 5.24
CA ILE A 60 6.96 -2.67 4.67
C ILE A 60 5.48 -2.59 5.00
N LEU A 61 5.10 -1.44 5.55
CA LEU A 61 3.72 -1.08 5.83
C LEU A 61 3.16 -0.25 4.68
N VAL A 62 2.03 -0.69 4.12
CA VAL A 62 1.30 0.03 3.07
C VAL A 62 -0.03 0.51 3.63
N ASP A 63 -0.28 1.81 3.55
CA ASP A 63 -1.61 2.37 3.73
C ASP A 63 -2.46 2.05 2.49
N ALA A 64 -3.45 1.17 2.65
CA ALA A 64 -4.28 0.71 1.56
C ALA A 64 -5.15 1.83 0.98
N ASP A 65 -5.69 2.71 1.82
CA ASP A 65 -6.70 3.70 1.42
C ASP A 65 -6.13 4.79 0.51
N SER A 66 -4.87 5.17 0.72
CA SER A 66 -4.15 6.07 -0.21
C SER A 66 -3.77 5.37 -1.52
N GLY A 67 -3.62 4.04 -1.48
CA GLY A 67 -3.21 3.22 -2.62
C GLY A 67 -4.33 2.49 -3.37
N LEU A 68 -5.61 2.61 -2.97
CA LEU A 68 -6.69 1.74 -3.50
C LEU A 68 -6.76 1.71 -5.03
N GLN A 69 -6.59 2.85 -5.70
CA GLN A 69 -6.58 2.89 -7.17
C GLN A 69 -5.44 2.05 -7.76
N ARG A 70 -4.25 2.07 -7.15
CA ARG A 70 -3.09 1.28 -7.57
C ARG A 70 -3.28 -0.20 -7.24
N LEU A 71 -3.77 -0.49 -6.03
CA LEU A 71 -4.05 -1.85 -5.57
C LEU A 71 -5.16 -2.53 -6.37
N TYR A 72 -6.11 -1.76 -6.91
CA TYR A 72 -7.13 -2.25 -7.81
C TYR A 72 -6.58 -2.75 -9.16
N GLY A 73 -5.30 -2.54 -9.43
CA GLY A 73 -4.66 -2.92 -10.69
C GLY A 73 -4.21 -1.70 -11.46
N GLY A 74 -4.78 -0.50 -11.22
CA GLY A 74 -4.27 0.81 -11.61
C GLY A 74 -4.03 1.08 -13.10
N TYR A 75 -3.90 0.06 -13.93
CA TYR A 75 -3.43 0.04 -15.31
C TYR A 75 -4.53 -0.35 -16.29
N GLN A 76 -5.53 -1.13 -15.86
CA GLN A 76 -6.71 -1.44 -16.66
C GLN A 76 -7.81 -0.38 -16.48
N THR A 77 -8.48 -0.06 -17.58
CA THR A 77 -9.53 0.98 -17.65
C THR A 77 -10.88 0.37 -17.99
N ASP A 78 -11.17 -0.86 -17.56
CA ASP A 78 -12.53 -1.36 -17.77
C ASP A 78 -13.42 -0.90 -16.61
N TRP A 79 -14.35 0.00 -16.94
CA TRP A 79 -15.29 0.64 -16.02
C TRP A 79 -16.73 0.22 -16.34
N VAL A 80 -16.97 -0.40 -17.50
CA VAL A 80 -18.31 -0.80 -17.96
C VAL A 80 -18.78 -2.05 -17.23
N CYS A 81 -17.87 -2.98 -16.94
CA CYS A 81 -18.21 -4.32 -16.44
C CYS A 81 -18.17 -4.46 -14.90
N GLY A 82 -18.21 -3.35 -14.13
CA GLY A 82 -17.94 -3.40 -12.68
C GLY A 82 -16.44 -3.59 -12.35
N GLY A 83 -15.61 -3.45 -13.38
CA GLY A 83 -14.16 -3.41 -13.45
C GLY A 83 -13.39 -4.71 -13.22
N GLU A 84 -12.07 -4.64 -13.41
CA GLU A 84 -11.20 -5.79 -13.67
C GLU A 84 -10.73 -6.50 -12.38
N TRP A 85 -11.65 -7.12 -11.65
CA TRP A 85 -11.36 -7.85 -10.40
C TRP A 85 -10.31 -8.96 -10.58
N ASN A 86 -10.30 -9.63 -11.73
CA ASN A 86 -9.29 -10.65 -12.04
C ASN A 86 -7.91 -10.01 -12.22
N ALA A 87 -7.82 -8.84 -12.86
CA ALA A 87 -6.57 -8.13 -13.00
C ALA A 87 -6.07 -7.60 -11.65
N MET A 88 -6.97 -7.11 -10.78
CA MET A 88 -6.66 -6.78 -9.39
C MET A 88 -6.05 -7.99 -8.68
N LEU A 89 -6.71 -9.16 -8.71
CA LEU A 89 -6.21 -10.37 -8.06
C LEU A 89 -4.85 -10.79 -8.61
N GLY A 90 -4.66 -10.76 -9.94
CA GLY A 90 -3.38 -11.07 -10.57
C GLY A 90 -2.27 -10.10 -10.16
N TYR A 91 -2.55 -8.80 -10.10
CA TYR A 91 -1.61 -7.78 -9.66
C TYR A 91 -1.22 -7.97 -8.19
N LEU A 92 -2.21 -8.16 -7.30
CA LEU A 92 -1.97 -8.37 -5.88
C LEU A 92 -1.19 -9.67 -5.61
N ALA A 93 -1.49 -10.73 -6.37
CA ALA A 93 -0.70 -11.96 -6.34
C ALA A 93 0.75 -11.66 -6.73
N ALA A 94 1.00 -11.02 -7.88
CA ALA A 94 2.35 -10.69 -8.33
C ALA A 94 3.11 -9.80 -7.33
N LEU A 95 2.45 -8.81 -6.74
CA LEU A 95 3.01 -7.95 -5.70
C LEU A 95 3.44 -8.77 -4.46
N SER A 96 2.54 -9.60 -3.93
CA SER A 96 2.84 -10.43 -2.75
C SER A 96 4.00 -11.40 -3.01
N GLN A 97 4.05 -12.00 -4.20
CA GLN A 97 5.09 -12.93 -4.61
C GLN A 97 6.44 -12.23 -4.78
N ALA A 98 6.46 -11.03 -5.38
CA ALA A 98 7.69 -10.25 -5.54
C ALA A 98 8.28 -9.87 -4.17
N CYS A 99 7.45 -9.40 -3.23
CA CYS A 99 7.88 -9.09 -1.87
C CYS A 99 8.47 -10.32 -1.16
N LEU A 100 7.75 -11.45 -1.19
CA LEU A 100 8.15 -12.66 -0.48
C LEU A 100 9.39 -13.32 -1.08
N TYR A 101 9.37 -13.65 -2.38
CA TYR A 101 10.39 -14.50 -3.00
C TYR A 101 11.61 -13.73 -3.50
N GLN A 102 11.45 -12.49 -3.96
CA GLN A 102 12.55 -11.72 -4.52
C GLN A 102 13.23 -10.81 -3.49
N GLY A 103 12.47 -10.39 -2.46
CA GLY A 103 12.92 -9.42 -1.46
C GLY A 103 13.21 -10.00 -0.08
N GLY A 104 12.62 -11.14 0.29
CA GLY A 104 12.57 -11.53 1.72
C GLY A 104 11.85 -10.48 2.56
N LEU A 105 10.90 -9.77 1.93
CA LEU A 105 10.19 -8.64 2.49
C LEU A 105 8.79 -9.09 2.92
N GLU A 106 8.47 -8.83 4.18
CA GLU A 106 7.13 -9.01 4.70
C GLU A 106 6.27 -7.78 4.37
N LEU A 107 5.26 -7.99 3.51
CA LEU A 107 4.28 -6.96 3.19
C LEU A 107 3.18 -6.95 4.27
N VAL A 108 2.90 -5.76 4.80
CA VAL A 108 1.81 -5.50 5.74
C VAL A 108 0.92 -4.42 5.14
N VAL A 109 -0.38 -4.66 5.05
CA VAL A 109 -1.35 -3.73 4.43
C VAL A 109 -2.38 -3.28 5.45
N VAL A 110 -2.42 -1.99 5.72
CA VAL A 110 -3.29 -1.38 6.73
C VAL A 110 -4.46 -0.70 6.04
N PHE A 111 -5.66 -0.97 6.57
CA PHE A 111 -6.88 -0.32 6.18
C PHE A 111 -7.33 0.60 7.31
N ASN A 112 -7.78 1.79 6.97
CA ASN A 112 -8.38 2.69 7.96
C ASN A 112 -9.59 2.02 8.62
N GLY A 113 -9.68 2.20 9.93
CA GLY A 113 -10.85 1.81 10.70
C GLY A 113 -11.98 2.84 10.57
N THR A 114 -12.72 3.01 11.66
CA THR A 114 -13.81 3.98 11.72
C THR A 114 -13.33 5.43 11.62
N LEU A 115 -14.13 6.28 11.00
CA LEU A 115 -13.85 7.71 10.87
C LEU A 115 -14.00 8.43 12.21
N GLY A 116 -12.96 9.16 12.63
CA GLY A 116 -13.04 10.08 13.77
C GLY A 116 -13.92 11.30 13.49
N LYS A 117 -14.63 11.80 14.52
CA LYS A 117 -15.56 12.95 14.39
C LYS A 117 -14.88 14.21 13.86
N ASP A 118 -13.64 14.42 14.27
CA ASP A 118 -12.74 15.50 13.82
C ASP A 118 -12.50 15.48 12.30
N ARG A 119 -12.60 14.31 11.66
CA ARG A 119 -12.37 14.14 10.21
C ARG A 119 -13.65 14.19 9.37
N TRP A 120 -14.81 14.48 9.96
CA TRP A 120 -16.07 14.59 9.21
C TRP A 120 -16.04 15.65 8.11
N PRO A 121 -15.51 16.88 8.34
CA PRO A 121 -15.43 17.88 7.28
C PRO A 121 -14.55 17.42 6.10
N GLU A 122 -13.47 16.69 6.37
CA GLU A 122 -12.62 16.10 5.34
C GLU A 122 -13.37 15.03 4.54
N TRP A 123 -14.03 14.11 5.24
CA TRP A 123 -14.83 13.08 4.60
C TRP A 123 -15.94 13.68 3.73
N ALA A 124 -16.64 14.70 4.22
CA ALA A 124 -17.71 15.36 3.48
C ALA A 124 -17.19 15.99 2.17
N ARG A 125 -16.04 16.69 2.21
CA ARG A 125 -15.39 17.22 1.00
C ARG A 125 -15.01 16.11 0.04
N ARG A 126 -14.42 15.00 0.53
CA ARG A 126 -14.07 13.85 -0.31
C ARG A 126 -15.30 13.21 -0.96
N ALA A 127 -16.37 13.01 -0.19
CA ALA A 127 -17.62 12.44 -0.68
C ALA A 127 -18.28 13.34 -1.74
N GLN A 128 -18.23 14.65 -1.56
CA GLN A 128 -18.69 15.61 -2.57
C GLN A 128 -17.86 15.52 -3.86
N GLY A 129 -16.52 15.45 -3.75
CA GLY A 129 -15.64 15.26 -4.91
C GLY A 129 -15.94 13.96 -5.66
N GLN A 130 -16.15 12.85 -4.93
CA GLN A 130 -16.55 11.57 -5.53
C GLN A 130 -17.88 11.65 -6.29
N ARG A 131 -18.87 12.38 -5.76
CA ARG A 131 -20.15 12.63 -6.47
C ARG A 131 -19.94 13.43 -7.76
N GLN A 132 -19.09 14.44 -7.74
CA GLN A 132 -18.75 15.22 -8.94
C GLN A 132 -18.06 14.34 -9.98
N THR A 133 -17.09 13.52 -9.58
CA THR A 133 -16.44 12.54 -10.48
C THR A 133 -17.45 11.56 -11.07
N ALA A 134 -18.39 11.05 -10.27
CA ALA A 134 -19.45 10.17 -10.76
C ALA A 134 -20.29 10.85 -11.84
N GLN A 135 -20.67 12.12 -11.64
CA GLN A 135 -21.42 12.88 -12.63
C GLN A 135 -20.64 13.07 -13.94
N LEU A 136 -19.34 13.35 -13.86
CA LEU A 136 -18.48 13.47 -15.04
C LEU A 136 -18.41 12.16 -15.82
N ILE A 137 -18.28 11.02 -15.13
CA ILE A 137 -18.28 9.69 -15.74
C ILE A 137 -19.62 9.45 -16.44
N VAL A 138 -20.75 9.59 -15.74
CA VAL A 138 -22.08 9.34 -16.31
C VAL A 138 -22.34 10.21 -17.55
N ASN A 139 -21.99 11.50 -17.48
CA ASN A 139 -22.17 12.42 -18.61
C ASN A 139 -21.29 12.05 -19.81
N HIS A 140 -20.02 11.71 -19.59
CA HIS A 140 -19.11 11.30 -20.67
C HIS A 140 -19.58 10.02 -21.34
N VAL A 141 -19.99 9.04 -20.55
CA VAL A 141 -20.49 7.77 -21.05
C VAL A 141 -21.77 7.96 -21.85
N GLY A 142 -22.73 8.72 -21.32
CA GLY A 142 -23.99 9.00 -22.01
C GLY A 142 -23.82 9.81 -23.29
N SER A 143 -22.85 10.74 -23.33
CA SER A 143 -22.65 11.61 -24.50
C SER A 143 -21.71 11.04 -25.55
N LYS A 144 -20.66 10.31 -25.14
CA LYS A 144 -19.59 9.86 -26.04
C LYS A 144 -19.56 8.35 -26.25
N ALA A 145 -20.26 7.56 -25.43
CA ALA A 145 -20.24 6.10 -25.49
C ALA A 145 -18.83 5.48 -25.53
N THR A 146 -17.86 6.13 -24.89
CA THR A 146 -16.46 5.70 -24.81
C THR A 146 -16.00 5.66 -23.35
N PRO A 147 -14.89 4.97 -23.05
CA PRO A 147 -14.31 5.01 -21.72
C PRO A 147 -14.00 6.41 -21.19
N PRO A 148 -14.32 6.73 -19.93
CA PRO A 148 -13.92 7.97 -19.31
C PRO A 148 -12.39 8.01 -19.13
N PRO A 149 -11.79 9.21 -19.03
CA PRO A 149 -10.39 9.37 -18.68
C PRO A 149 -9.98 8.59 -17.44
N ARG A 150 -8.81 7.94 -17.47
CA ARG A 150 -8.25 7.15 -16.35
C ARG A 150 -8.06 7.97 -15.06
N ALA A 151 -7.93 9.30 -15.18
CA ALA A 151 -7.84 10.20 -14.03
C ALA A 151 -9.16 10.28 -13.23
N TRP A 152 -10.30 9.92 -13.82
CA TRP A 152 -11.62 9.92 -13.17
C TRP A 152 -11.89 8.57 -12.53
N PHE A 153 -11.11 8.26 -11.48
CA PHE A 153 -11.27 7.03 -10.74
C PHE A 153 -12.32 7.19 -9.62
N LEU A 154 -13.32 6.32 -9.62
CA LEU A 154 -14.24 6.14 -8.50
C LEU A 154 -14.09 4.69 -8.00
N PRO A 155 -13.64 4.47 -6.75
CA PRO A 155 -13.50 3.12 -6.24
C PRO A 155 -14.87 2.44 -6.12
N PRO A 156 -15.03 1.18 -6.57
CA PRO A 156 -16.20 0.37 -6.23
C PRO A 156 -16.43 0.35 -4.72
N ALA A 157 -17.69 0.35 -4.27
CA ALA A 157 -18.05 0.48 -2.86
C ALA A 157 -17.39 -0.61 -1.96
N CYS A 158 -17.22 -1.82 -2.49
CA CYS A 158 -16.60 -2.94 -1.79
C CYS A 158 -15.09 -3.07 -2.02
N LEU A 159 -14.45 -2.17 -2.78
CA LEU A 159 -13.06 -2.34 -3.22
C LEU A 159 -12.10 -2.59 -2.05
N SER A 160 -12.16 -1.75 -1.01
CA SER A 160 -11.32 -1.91 0.18
C SER A 160 -11.49 -3.29 0.82
N HIS A 161 -12.73 -3.76 0.94
CA HIS A 161 -13.03 -5.08 1.47
C HIS A 161 -12.50 -6.21 0.57
N CYS A 162 -12.70 -6.11 -0.74
CA CYS A 162 -12.19 -7.10 -1.71
C CYS A 162 -10.66 -7.17 -1.72
N VAL A 163 -9.98 -6.02 -1.68
CA VAL A 163 -8.51 -5.97 -1.55
C VAL A 163 -8.08 -6.62 -0.25
N ARG A 164 -8.75 -6.34 0.87
CA ARG A 164 -8.45 -6.95 2.18
C ARG A 164 -8.56 -8.47 2.14
N LEU A 165 -9.64 -9.00 1.57
CA LEU A 165 -9.82 -10.45 1.40
C LEU A 165 -8.75 -11.06 0.49
N ALA A 166 -8.37 -10.37 -0.59
CA ALA A 166 -7.30 -10.80 -1.47
C ALA A 166 -5.94 -10.84 -0.73
N MET A 167 -5.62 -9.83 0.06
CA MET A 167 -4.39 -9.80 0.87
C MET A 167 -4.32 -10.99 1.84
N PHE A 168 -5.43 -11.30 2.54
CA PHE A 168 -5.52 -12.50 3.36
C PHE A 168 -5.29 -13.78 2.54
N ARG A 169 -5.91 -13.90 1.37
CA ARG A 169 -5.73 -15.04 0.46
C ARG A 169 -4.28 -15.22 0.00
N PHE A 170 -3.51 -14.14 -0.08
CA PHE A 170 -2.10 -14.12 -0.44
C PHE A 170 -1.15 -14.12 0.77
N ARG A 171 -1.67 -14.33 1.99
CA ARG A 171 -0.88 -14.39 3.24
C ARG A 171 -0.11 -13.11 3.54
N VAL A 172 -0.60 -11.98 3.04
CA VAL A 172 -0.15 -10.64 3.43
C VAL A 172 -0.77 -10.31 4.80
N ARG A 173 0.02 -9.67 5.68
CA ARG A 173 -0.45 -9.32 7.03
C ARG A 173 -1.23 -8.02 7.06
#